data_AF-A0A4R1AUJ3-F1
#
_entry.id   AF-A0A4R1AUJ3-F1
#
_cell.length_a   1.000
_cell.length_b   1.000
_cell.length_c   1.000
_cell.angle_alpha   90.00
_cell.angle_beta   90.00
_cell.angle_gamma   90.00
#
_symmetry.space_group_name_H-M   'P 1'
#
loop_
_entity.id
_entity.type
_entity.pdbx_description
1 polymer ?
#
loop_
_entity_poly.entity_id
_entity_poly.type
_entity_poly.pdbx_seq_one_letter_code
_entity_poly.pdbx_strand_id
1 'polypeptide(L)'
;MERKNLRVFTKISFFIAMNTIITIPISSYISSKTSNDTIESILGIFKFLTFYASVFGIPLSIVSMFSKENFARRIFSLIVNLAPISILVYAFLIEFMDEFFQTPP
;
A
#
# COMPACT_ATOMS: atom_id res chain seq x y z
N MET A 1 6.11 -25.91 -2.07
CA MET A 1 7.19 -24.90 -2.15
C MET A 1 8.24 -25.20 -1.11
N GLU A 2 9.52 -25.09 -1.47
CA GLU A 2 10.61 -25.20 -0.50
C GLU A 2 10.56 -24.06 0.54
N ARG A 3 10.87 -24.38 1.80
CA ARG A 3 10.83 -23.41 2.91
C ARG A 3 11.76 -22.21 2.69
N LYS A 4 12.86 -22.40 1.95
CA LYS A 4 13.79 -21.33 1.58
C LYS A 4 13.12 -20.26 0.71
N ASN A 5 12.20 -20.66 -0.15
CA ASN A 5 11.49 -19.75 -1.07
C ASN A 5 10.47 -18.88 -0.32
N LEU A 6 9.79 -19.44 0.68
CA LEU A 6 8.85 -18.69 1.55
C LEU A 6 9.55 -17.55 2.32
N ARG A 7 10.80 -17.77 2.71
CA ARG A 7 11.63 -16.73 3.35
C ARG A 7 11.90 -15.56 2.42
N VAL A 8 12.18 -15.83 1.14
CA VAL A 8 12.41 -14.81 0.12
C VAL A 8 11.14 -13.99 -0.11
N PHE A 9 9.98 -14.64 -0.23
CA PHE A 9 8.70 -13.94 -0.37
C PHE A 9 8.41 -13.03 0.82
N THR A 10 8.68 -13.49 2.05
CA THR A 10 8.51 -12.67 3.26
C THR A 10 9.40 -11.42 3.21
N LYS A 11 10.65 -11.56 2.77
CA LYS A 11 11.58 -10.41 2.66
C LYS A 11 11.14 -9.41 1.61
N ILE A 12 10.71 -9.88 0.43
CA ILE A 12 10.23 -9.00 -0.65
C ILE A 12 8.97 -8.26 -0.21
N SER A 13 7.98 -8.99 0.32
CA SER A 13 6.73 -8.42 0.85
C SER A 13 7.00 -7.37 1.94
N PHE A 14 7.94 -7.65 2.86
CA PHE A 14 8.33 -6.72 3.91
C PHE A 14 9.03 -5.47 3.37
N PHE A 15 9.86 -5.60 2.33
CA PHE A 15 10.54 -4.46 1.72
C PHE A 15 9.55 -3.54 0.98
N ILE A 16 8.58 -4.12 0.27
CA ILE A 16 7.48 -3.38 -0.35
C ILE A 16 6.68 -2.61 0.71
N ALA A 17 6.34 -3.27 1.82
CA ALA A 17 5.63 -2.64 2.92
C ALA A 17 6.42 -1.47 3.51
N MET A 18 7.72 -1.64 3.74
CA MET A 18 8.60 -0.55 4.20
C MET A 18 8.66 0.62 3.20
N ASN A 19 8.76 0.33 1.90
CA ASN A 19 8.72 1.39 0.90
C ASN A 19 7.38 2.14 0.94
N THR A 20 6.27 1.42 1.11
CA THR A 20 4.92 1.97 1.18
C THR A 20 4.75 2.95 2.35
N ILE A 21 5.17 2.56 3.55
CA ILE A 21 5.01 3.40 4.74
C ILE A 21 5.92 4.63 4.75
N ILE A 22 6.99 4.64 3.95
CA ILE A 22 7.91 5.77 3.82
C ILE A 22 7.44 6.69 2.68
N THR A 23 7.19 6.13 1.50
CA THR A 23 6.91 6.92 0.29
C THR A 23 5.57 7.63 0.39
N ILE A 24 4.52 6.99 0.91
CA ILE A 24 3.17 7.60 0.97
C ILE A 24 3.15 8.86 1.86
N PRO A 25 3.61 8.82 3.13
CA PRO A 25 3.59 10.01 3.99
C PRO A 25 4.52 11.12 3.48
N ILE A 26 5.73 10.78 3.04
CA ILE A 26 6.71 11.77 2.56
C ILE A 26 6.18 12.46 1.30
N SER A 27 5.70 11.69 0.33
CA SER A 27 5.17 12.26 -0.91
C SER A 27 3.91 13.11 -0.66
N SER A 28 3.08 12.74 0.31
CA SER A 28 1.92 13.54 0.71
C SER A 28 2.32 14.83 1.42
N TYR A 29 3.30 14.76 2.32
CA TYR A 29 3.85 15.93 3.01
C TYR A 29 4.44 16.95 2.03
N ILE A 30 5.31 16.50 1.11
CA ILE A 30 5.93 17.39 0.11
C ILE A 30 4.85 17.98 -0.80
N SER A 31 3.92 17.15 -1.30
CA SER A 31 2.81 17.60 -2.15
C SER A 31 1.94 18.67 -1.47
N SER A 32 1.75 18.60 -0.14
CA SER A 32 1.00 19.62 0.60
C SER A 32 1.74 20.95 0.83
N LYS A 33 3.08 20.97 0.64
CA LYS A 33 3.93 22.14 0.92
C LYS A 33 4.45 22.83 -0.32
N THR A 34 4.45 22.13 -1.45
CA THR A 34 5.03 22.59 -2.70
C THR A 34 3.94 22.86 -3.72
N SER A 35 3.98 24.04 -4.37
CA SER A 35 3.15 24.41 -5.52
C SER A 35 3.92 24.30 -6.85
N ASN A 36 4.92 23.43 -6.90
CA ASN A 36 5.73 23.18 -8.09
C ASN A 36 5.21 21.94 -8.79
N ASP A 37 4.51 22.14 -9.91
CA ASP A 37 3.88 21.11 -10.72
C ASP A 37 4.86 20.01 -11.18
N THR A 38 6.14 20.35 -11.37
CA THR A 38 7.16 19.38 -11.78
C THR A 38 7.44 18.38 -10.65
N ILE A 39 7.55 18.89 -9.42
CA ILE A 39 7.78 18.06 -8.24
C ILE A 39 6.54 17.20 -7.96
N GLU A 40 5.34 17.77 -8.10
CA GLU A 40 4.09 17.04 -7.92
C GLU A 40 3.95 15.88 -8.92
N SER A 41 4.26 16.12 -10.20
CA SER A 41 4.23 15.09 -11.24
C SER A 41 5.19 13.93 -10.93
N ILE A 42 6.43 14.24 -10.54
CA ILE A 42 7.43 13.22 -10.14
C ILE A 42 6.93 12.42 -8.93
N LEU A 43 6.41 13.10 -7.90
CA LEU A 43 5.85 12.44 -6.73
C LEU A 43 4.64 11.55 -7.08
N GLY A 44 3.83 11.98 -8.05
CA GLY A 44 2.73 11.17 -8.60
C GLY A 44 3.23 9.82 -9.12
N ILE A 45 4.30 9.81 -9.91
CA ILE A 45 4.91 8.57 -10.43
C ILE A 45 5.35 7.66 -9.29
N PHE A 46 6.00 8.20 -8.26
CA PHE A 46 6.42 7.40 -7.09
C PHE A 46 5.23 6.85 -6.32
N LYS A 47 4.18 7.65 -6.07
CA LYS A 47 2.93 7.21 -5.43
C LYS A 47 2.30 6.05 -6.20
N PHE A 48 2.19 6.16 -7.53
CA PHE A 48 1.66 5.11 -8.39
C PHE A 48 2.50 3.84 -8.34
N LEU A 49 3.83 3.97 -8.45
CA LEU A 49 4.72 2.81 -8.41
C LEU A 49 4.64 2.08 -7.06
N THR A 50 4.62 2.83 -5.96
CA THR A 50 4.43 2.29 -4.61
C THR A 50 3.07 1.60 -4.48
N PHE A 51 2.00 2.17 -5.03
CA PHE A 51 0.68 1.55 -5.05
C PHE A 51 0.72 0.20 -5.76
N TYR A 52 1.22 0.14 -7.00
CA TYR A 52 1.30 -1.12 -7.74
C TYR A 52 2.18 -2.16 -7.05
N ALA A 53 3.35 -1.74 -6.54
CA ALA A 53 4.22 -2.62 -5.77
C ALA A 53 3.48 -3.21 -4.57
N SER A 54 2.70 -2.39 -3.86
CA SER A 54 1.90 -2.81 -2.72
C SER A 54 0.81 -3.84 -3.11
N VAL A 55 0.13 -3.64 -4.24
CA VAL A 55 -0.83 -4.63 -4.79
C VAL A 55 -0.14 -5.98 -5.06
N PHE A 56 1.05 -5.97 -5.67
CA PHE A 56 1.85 -7.19 -5.84
C PHE A 56 2.36 -7.76 -4.50
N GLY A 57 2.57 -6.89 -3.52
CA GLY A 57 2.95 -7.24 -2.16
C GLY A 57 1.88 -8.05 -1.43
N ILE A 58 0.59 -7.90 -1.74
CA ILE A 58 -0.50 -8.59 -1.04
C ILE A 58 -0.43 -10.12 -1.23
N PRO A 59 -0.43 -10.70 -2.45
CA PRO A 59 -0.26 -12.13 -2.63
C PRO A 59 1.01 -12.67 -1.97
N LEU A 60 2.12 -11.92 -2.07
CA LEU A 60 3.38 -12.29 -1.41
C LEU A 60 3.25 -12.31 0.12
N SER A 61 2.52 -11.36 0.69
CA SER A 61 2.25 -11.28 2.12
C SER A 61 1.37 -12.43 2.59
N ILE A 62 0.35 -12.81 1.81
CA ILE A 62 -0.51 -13.97 2.09
C ILE A 62 0.32 -15.26 2.07
N VAL A 63 1.11 -15.49 1.02
CA VAL A 63 1.99 -16.66 0.93
C VAL A 63 3.03 -16.65 2.06
N SER A 64 3.51 -15.47 2.48
CA SER A 64 4.47 -15.34 3.57
C SER A 64 3.91 -15.79 4.92
N MET A 65 2.58 -15.84 5.11
CA MET A 65 1.97 -16.32 6.35
C MET A 65 2.35 -17.77 6.68
N PHE A 66 2.72 -18.58 5.68
CA PHE A 66 3.18 -19.96 5.88
C PHE A 66 4.70 -20.09 6.11
N SER A 67 5.42 -18.97 6.15
CA SER A 67 6.86 -18.92 6.43
C SER A 67 7.19 -19.08 7.92
N LYS A 68 8.39 -19.57 8.24
CA LYS A 68 8.95 -19.60 9.61
C LYS A 68 9.57 -18.27 10.06
N GLU A 69 9.48 -17.22 9.24
CA GLU A 69 9.92 -15.87 9.62
C GLU A 69 9.07 -15.29 10.77
N ASN A 70 9.60 -14.24 11.40
CA ASN A 70 8.96 -13.57 12.54
C ASN A 70 7.51 -13.21 12.22
N PHE A 71 6.59 -13.62 13.10
CA PHE A 71 5.15 -13.35 12.93
C PHE A 71 4.87 -11.84 12.78
N ALA A 72 5.55 -11.01 13.57
CA ALA A 72 5.47 -9.55 13.47
C ALA A 72 5.81 -9.02 12.07
N ARG A 73 6.82 -9.57 11.38
CA ARG A 73 7.16 -9.16 10.01
C ARG A 73 6.08 -9.53 9.02
N ARG A 74 5.51 -10.72 9.16
CA ARG A 74 4.47 -11.26 8.27
C ARG A 74 3.17 -10.47 8.40
N ILE A 75 2.74 -10.19 9.62
CA ILE A 75 1.51 -9.41 9.86
C ILE A 75 1.70 -7.95 9.47
N PHE A 76 2.86 -7.36 9.78
CA PHE A 76 3.19 -5.99 9.37
C PHE A 76 3.15 -5.85 7.85
N SER A 77 3.81 -6.76 7.13
CA SER A 77 3.85 -6.67 5.67
C SER A 77 2.48 -6.87 5.04
N LEU A 78 1.65 -7.75 5.60
CA LEU A 78 0.27 -7.92 5.14
C LEU A 78 -0.55 -6.64 5.35
N ILE A 79 -0.58 -6.10 6.57
CA ILE A 79 -1.39 -4.91 6.90
C ILE A 79 -0.97 -3.72 6.03
N VAL A 80 0.33 -3.45 5.95
CA VAL A 80 0.83 -2.28 5.22
C VAL A 80 0.63 -2.44 3.71
N ASN A 81 0.80 -3.64 3.16
CA ASN A 81 0.54 -3.85 1.74
C ASN A 81 -0.98 -3.81 1.40
N LEU A 82 -1.86 -4.10 2.36
CA LEU A 82 -3.31 -3.91 2.18
C LEU A 82 -3.77 -2.45 2.31
N ALA A 83 -3.01 -1.61 3.02
CA ALA A 83 -3.45 -0.26 3.35
C ALA A 83 -3.82 0.60 2.11
N PRO A 84 -3.03 0.63 1.01
CA PRO A 84 -3.37 1.45 -0.14
C PRO A 84 -4.69 1.04 -0.81
N ILE A 85 -4.96 -0.25 -0.92
CA ILE A 85 -6.24 -0.75 -1.46
C ILE A 85 -7.39 -0.43 -0.50
N SER A 86 -7.16 -0.53 0.81
CA SER A 86 -8.18 -0.21 1.82
C SER A 86 -8.64 1.24 1.71
N ILE A 87 -7.72 2.17 1.42
CA ILE A 87 -8.03 3.59 1.19
C ILE A 87 -8.90 3.77 -0.06
N LEU A 88 -8.60 3.06 -1.16
CA LEU A 88 -9.42 3.13 -2.37
C LEU A 88 -10.83 2.58 -2.15
N VAL A 89 -10.95 1.44 -1.49
CA VAL A 89 -12.24 0.84 -1.15
C VAL A 89 -13.04 1.80 -0.26
N TYR A 90 -12.40 2.43 0.72
CA TYR A 90 -13.03 3.42 1.57
C TYR A 90 -13.53 4.64 0.78
N ALA A 91 -12.71 5.20 -0.11
CA ALA A 91 -13.11 6.32 -0.96
C ALA A 91 -14.32 5.97 -1.85
N PHE A 92 -14.28 4.79 -2.48
CA PHE A 92 -15.39 4.29 -3.28
C PHE A 92 -16.68 4.12 -2.48
N LEU A 93 -16.59 3.59 -1.25
CA LEU A 93 -17.76 3.44 -0.38
C LEU A 93 -18.37 4.78 0.01
N ILE A 94 -17.54 5.81 0.27
CA ILE A 94 -18.05 7.16 0.54
C ILE A 94 -18.80 7.71 -0.67
N GLU A 95 -18.20 7.64 -1.85
CA GLU A 95 -18.81 8.17 -3.08
C GLU A 95 -20.10 7.43 -3.43
N PHE A 96 -20.14 6.11 -3.24
CA PHE A 96 -21.36 5.33 -3.33
C PHE A 96 -22.42 5.77 -2.30
N MET A 97 -22.00 6.01 -1.06
CA MET A 97 -22.94 6.47 -0.03
C MET A 97 -23.52 7.85 -0.35
N ASP A 98 -22.69 8.75 -0.87
CA ASP A 98 -23.06 10.10 -1.28
C ASP A 98 -24.12 10.05 -2.39
N GLU A 99 -23.85 9.28 -3.46
CA GLU A 99 -24.74 9.19 -4.62
C GLU A 99 -26.09 8.54 -4.30
N PHE A 100 -26.09 7.48 -3.48
CA PHE A 100 -27.30 6.64 -3.29
C PHE A 100 -28.07 6.91 -2.01
N PHE A 101 -27.45 7.50 -0.98
CA PHE A 101 -28.09 7.71 0.33
C PHE A 101 -28.19 9.18 0.73
N GLN A 102 -27.52 10.10 0.05
CA GLN A 102 -27.72 11.52 0.32
C GLN A 102 -29.04 11.95 -0.32
N THR A 103 -30.00 12.34 0.52
CA THR A 103 -31.27 12.92 0.05
C THR A 103 -30.97 14.24 -0.66
N PRO A 104 -31.54 14.48 -1.85
CA PRO A 104 -31.48 15.81 -2.45
C PRO A 104 -32.11 16.84 -1.48
N PRO A 105 -31.68 18.12 -1.55
CA PRO A 105 -32.25 19.17 -0.71
C PRO A 105 -33.76 19.34 -0.89
#